data_AF-A0A142YLB9-F1
#
_entry.id   AF-A0A142YLB9-F1
#
_cell.length_a   1.000
_cell.length_b   1.000
_cell.length_c   1.000
_cell.angle_alpha   90.00
_cell.angle_beta   90.00
_cell.angle_gamma   90.00
#
_symmetry.space_group_name_H-M   'P 1'
#
loop_
_entity.id
_entity.type
_entity.pdbx_description
1 polymer ?
#
loop_
_entity_poly.entity_id
_entity_poly.type
_entity_poly.pdbx_seq_one_letter_code
_entity_poly.pdbx_strand_id
1 'polypeptide(L)'
;MKIRPRISLGTLWLGMGLAATAVLADDLRPIPLTARIQDVQPMTGIVLWSTNAAVETAPIQLEFRYVTYREVVNAKGEYDWSPIEKLLDEVAGRKHQAILRWHDTYVGKPSGVPDSVRLLPDYRETVALSEQKRTAFPDWSHPELRRFLLEFLDRFAEKYDRDPRLAFLEVGFGLWAEYHIYDGPMEMGKTFPSLAFQREFAERMAARFHRTPWMISVDAAADRAPFASDPKLLALPFGLFDDSFNHARHAEVNEPNWDRLGRDRWKIAPMGGEFSFYEPKDQREALSPTGPHGVEFSRHAAKFHISFMIGDAQPRHQKPERIREAGMACGYRFRVSRFAASASRAEVTIENTGIAPIYHDAFPAVNGVRAKDSLRGLPPKESRTFAIDAGGETPKLTIESDRLVPGQRIEFDADLP
;
A
#
# COMPACT_ATOMS: atom_id res chain seq x y z
N MET A 1 30.88 -13.44 105.14
CA MET A 1 31.67 -13.56 103.89
C MET A 1 30.72 -13.94 102.76
N LYS A 2 30.49 -13.02 101.79
CA LYS A 2 29.86 -13.13 100.45
C LYS A 2 28.46 -13.81 100.35
N ILE A 3 27.34 -13.07 100.21
CA ILE A 3 26.75 -12.37 99.02
C ILE A 3 26.20 -13.32 97.93
N ARG A 4 24.87 -13.21 97.71
CA ARG A 4 23.93 -13.47 96.57
C ARG A 4 24.50 -13.76 95.15
N PRO A 5 23.67 -13.99 94.09
CA PRO A 5 22.53 -14.91 93.86
C PRO A 5 22.67 -15.67 92.51
N ARG A 6 21.73 -16.57 92.14
CA ARG A 6 21.60 -17.12 90.78
C ARG A 6 20.55 -16.33 89.97
N ILE A 7 20.93 -15.96 88.76
CA ILE A 7 20.20 -15.12 87.80
C ILE A 7 19.23 -15.98 86.97
N SER A 8 18.03 -15.44 86.74
CA SER A 8 16.96 -15.95 85.86
C SER A 8 17.29 -15.63 84.39
N LEU A 9 17.28 -16.63 83.52
CA LEU A 9 17.30 -16.45 82.06
C LEU A 9 15.88 -16.11 81.56
N GLY A 10 15.67 -14.89 81.07
CA GLY A 10 14.51 -14.52 80.27
C GLY A 10 14.83 -14.67 78.79
N THR A 11 14.06 -15.48 78.08
CA THR A 11 14.14 -15.63 76.62
C THR A 11 13.33 -14.51 75.94
N LEU A 12 14.01 -13.59 75.25
CA LEU A 12 13.40 -12.58 74.38
C LEU A 12 12.93 -13.26 73.09
N TRP A 13 11.64 -13.22 72.79
CA TRP A 13 11.12 -13.52 71.46
C TRP A 13 11.13 -12.24 70.60
N LEU A 14 12.02 -12.22 69.60
CA LEU A 14 12.06 -11.15 68.59
C LEU A 14 11.07 -11.50 67.48
N GLY A 15 9.90 -10.86 67.48
CA GLY A 15 8.92 -11.00 66.40
C GLY A 15 9.40 -10.24 65.15
N MET A 16 9.87 -10.95 64.13
CA MET A 16 9.98 -10.41 62.77
C MET A 16 8.58 -10.29 62.18
N GLY A 17 8.03 -9.08 62.14
CA GLY A 17 6.86 -8.78 61.34
C GLY A 17 7.23 -8.85 59.86
N LEU A 18 6.79 -9.89 59.15
CA LEU A 18 6.72 -9.84 57.69
C LEU A 18 5.66 -8.80 57.32
N ALA A 19 6.10 -7.64 56.82
CA ALA A 19 5.22 -6.76 56.07
C ALA A 19 4.89 -7.48 54.75
N ALA A 20 3.70 -8.08 54.68
CA ALA A 20 3.14 -8.53 53.41
C ALA A 20 2.88 -7.28 52.55
N THR A 21 3.73 -7.03 51.56
CA THR A 21 3.42 -6.09 50.49
C THR A 21 2.23 -6.65 49.73
N ALA A 22 1.04 -6.11 49.99
CA ALA A 22 -0.12 -6.37 49.17
C ALA A 22 0.22 -5.93 47.74
N VAL A 23 0.41 -6.89 46.84
CA VAL A 23 0.42 -6.60 45.40
C VAL A 23 -0.98 -6.10 45.09
N LEU A 24 -1.13 -4.79 44.86
CA LEU A 24 -2.38 -4.23 44.35
C LEU A 24 -2.70 -4.97 43.04
N ALA A 25 -3.91 -5.51 42.94
CA ALA A 25 -4.36 -6.16 41.73
C ALA A 25 -4.33 -5.14 40.57
N ASP A 26 -3.57 -5.44 39.52
CA ASP A 26 -3.46 -4.59 38.33
C ASP A 26 -4.62 -4.88 37.37
N ASP A 27 -5.82 -4.60 37.88
CA ASP A 27 -7.09 -4.89 37.22
C ASP A 27 -7.37 -3.87 36.11
N LEU A 28 -7.87 -4.38 34.98
CA LEU A 28 -8.28 -3.55 33.85
C LEU A 28 -9.61 -2.88 34.17
N ARG A 29 -9.66 -1.55 34.04
CA ARG A 29 -10.89 -0.77 34.05
C ARG A 29 -11.21 -0.22 32.65
N PRO A 30 -12.48 -0.05 32.28
CA PRO A 30 -12.85 0.64 31.04
C PRO A 30 -12.28 2.06 31.01
N ILE A 31 -11.84 2.48 29.82
CA ILE A 31 -11.34 3.84 29.56
C ILE A 31 -12.32 4.52 28.60
N PRO A 32 -12.97 5.62 29.02
CA PRO A 32 -13.80 6.43 28.12
C PRO A 32 -12.97 6.96 26.96
N LEU A 33 -13.53 6.90 25.75
CA LEU A 33 -12.82 7.32 24.54
C LEU A 33 -13.81 7.74 23.46
N THR A 34 -13.73 9.00 23.05
CA THR A 34 -14.46 9.51 21.90
C THR A 34 -13.49 9.99 20.84
N ALA A 35 -13.59 9.44 19.63
CA ALA A 35 -12.77 9.81 18.48
C ALA A 35 -13.59 9.67 17.19
N ARG A 36 -13.26 10.49 16.19
CA ARG A 36 -13.88 10.44 14.86
C ARG A 36 -12.80 10.57 13.81
N ILE A 37 -12.88 9.74 12.78
CA ILE A 37 -12.09 9.92 11.56
C ILE A 37 -12.63 11.15 10.83
N GLN A 38 -11.74 12.12 10.54
CA GLN A 38 -12.11 13.39 9.91
C GLN A 38 -11.62 13.49 8.47
N ASP A 39 -10.60 12.70 8.10
CA ASP A 39 -9.96 12.76 6.80
C ASP A 39 -9.70 11.38 6.18
N VAL A 40 -9.31 11.38 4.91
CA VAL A 40 -8.81 10.23 4.16
C VAL A 40 -7.62 9.62 4.91
N GLN A 41 -7.63 8.30 5.04
CA GLN A 41 -6.61 7.59 5.80
C GLN A 41 -5.31 7.45 5.00
N PRO A 42 -4.12 7.49 5.65
CA PRO A 42 -2.84 7.24 4.99
C PRO A 42 -2.88 5.95 4.17
N MET A 43 -2.26 5.98 2.99
CA MET A 43 -2.19 4.84 2.05
C MET A 43 -3.53 4.41 1.46
N THR A 44 -4.53 5.30 1.44
CA THR A 44 -5.85 5.04 0.85
C THR A 44 -6.37 6.22 0.03
N GLY A 45 -7.45 5.98 -0.73
CA GLY A 45 -8.31 7.03 -1.26
C GLY A 45 -8.05 7.43 -2.71
N ILE A 46 -8.52 8.62 -3.09
CA ILE A 46 -8.31 9.15 -4.44
C ILE A 46 -6.86 9.60 -4.60
N VAL A 47 -6.26 9.26 -5.74
CA VAL A 47 -4.86 9.54 -6.07
C VAL A 47 -4.81 10.53 -7.23
N LEU A 48 -3.94 11.52 -7.13
CA LEU A 48 -3.62 12.43 -8.24
C LEU A 48 -2.21 12.16 -8.73
N TRP A 49 -1.91 12.51 -9.99
CA TRP A 49 -0.55 12.46 -10.47
C TRP A 49 0.29 13.52 -9.73
N SER A 50 1.55 13.22 -9.42
CA SER A 50 2.41 14.10 -8.64
C SER A 50 2.70 15.45 -9.32
N THR A 51 2.41 15.55 -10.63
CA THR A 51 2.53 16.78 -11.43
C THR A 51 1.24 17.62 -11.44
N ASN A 52 0.14 17.13 -10.86
CA ASN A 52 -1.12 17.85 -10.84
C ASN A 52 -1.07 18.95 -9.79
N ALA A 53 -1.30 20.20 -10.18
CA ALA A 53 -1.27 21.33 -9.25
C ALA A 53 -2.25 21.21 -8.07
N ALA A 54 -3.31 20.40 -8.20
CA ALA A 54 -4.27 20.17 -7.12
C ALA A 54 -3.71 19.33 -5.97
N VAL A 55 -2.56 18.65 -6.11
CA VAL A 55 -1.93 17.89 -5.01
C VAL A 55 -1.62 18.76 -3.79
N GLU A 56 -1.49 20.07 -3.93
CA GLU A 56 -1.25 20.98 -2.82
C GLU A 56 -2.48 21.21 -1.92
N THR A 57 -3.69 20.94 -2.42
CA THR A 57 -4.95 21.34 -1.74
C THR A 57 -6.05 20.28 -1.73
N ALA A 58 -5.98 19.30 -2.63
CA ALA A 58 -6.96 18.22 -2.69
C ALA A 58 -6.85 17.33 -1.43
N PRO A 59 -7.97 16.83 -0.90
CA PRO A 59 -7.97 15.99 0.29
C PRO A 59 -7.61 14.54 -0.09
N ILE A 60 -6.34 14.33 -0.38
CA ILE A 60 -5.75 13.04 -0.76
C ILE A 60 -4.67 12.65 0.24
N GLN A 61 -4.19 11.41 0.15
CA GLN A 61 -3.07 10.90 0.95
C GLN A 61 -1.96 10.27 0.09
N LEU A 62 -2.20 10.19 -1.22
CA LEU A 62 -1.41 9.44 -2.18
C LEU A 62 -1.21 10.25 -3.45
N GLU A 63 -0.02 10.15 -4.02
CA GLU A 63 0.33 10.72 -5.33
C GLU A 63 0.92 9.64 -6.23
N PHE A 64 0.64 9.72 -7.53
CA PHE A 64 1.06 8.71 -8.51
C PHE A 64 2.11 9.27 -9.48
N ARG A 65 3.07 8.42 -9.88
CA ARG A 65 4.05 8.77 -10.92
C ARG A 65 4.45 7.56 -11.77
N TYR A 66 4.30 7.71 -13.09
CA TYR A 66 5.00 6.87 -14.07
C TYR A 66 6.50 7.20 -14.06
N VAL A 67 7.35 6.17 -13.99
CA VAL A 67 8.80 6.30 -13.98
C VAL A 67 9.44 5.35 -14.98
N THR A 68 10.44 5.85 -15.72
CA THR A 68 11.25 5.03 -16.62
C THR A 68 12.57 4.60 -15.99
N TYR A 69 13.08 3.42 -16.34
CA TYR A 69 14.38 2.95 -15.84
C TYR A 69 15.54 3.88 -16.23
N ARG A 70 15.46 4.51 -17.41
CA ARG A 70 16.43 5.50 -17.90
C ARG A 70 16.47 6.81 -17.11
N GLU A 71 15.45 7.13 -16.30
CA GLU A 71 15.51 8.30 -15.40
C GLU A 71 16.55 8.12 -14.30
N VAL A 72 16.88 6.87 -13.94
CA VAL A 72 17.73 6.55 -12.79
C VAL A 72 18.96 5.72 -13.15
N VAL A 73 19.16 5.40 -14.42
CA VAL A 73 20.33 4.67 -14.91
C VAL A 73 20.94 5.45 -16.07
N ASN A 74 22.16 5.93 -15.86
CA ASN A 74 22.84 6.75 -16.85
C ASN A 74 23.41 5.89 -18.01
N ALA A 75 23.94 6.55 -19.04
CA ALA A 75 24.49 5.87 -20.22
C ALA A 75 25.68 4.94 -19.94
N LYS A 76 26.33 5.06 -18.78
CA LYS A 76 27.40 4.16 -18.32
C LYS A 76 26.88 2.97 -17.51
N GLY A 77 25.57 2.89 -17.27
CA GLY A 77 24.94 1.86 -16.44
C GLY A 77 25.04 2.13 -14.94
N GLU A 78 25.41 3.35 -14.53
CA GLU A 78 25.49 3.73 -13.12
C GLU A 78 24.12 4.25 -12.66
N TYR A 79 23.74 3.87 -11.43
CA TYR A 79 22.47 4.26 -10.83
C TYR A 79 22.56 5.65 -10.19
N ASP A 80 21.68 6.55 -10.59
CA ASP A 80 21.43 7.83 -9.96
C ASP A 80 19.97 7.89 -9.47
N TRP A 81 19.81 7.73 -8.16
CA TRP A 81 18.50 7.73 -7.53
C TRP A 81 17.97 9.13 -7.20
N SER A 82 18.74 10.20 -7.48
CA SER A 82 18.37 11.57 -7.12
C SER A 82 16.99 12.02 -7.64
N PRO A 83 16.51 11.60 -8.83
CA PRO A 83 15.16 11.97 -9.27
C PRO A 83 14.07 11.34 -8.40
N ILE A 84 14.29 10.11 -7.91
CA ILE A 84 13.35 9.40 -7.03
C ILE A 84 13.40 10.01 -5.63
N GLU A 85 14.58 10.28 -5.10
CA GLU A 85 14.72 10.94 -3.78
C GLU A 85 13.98 12.28 -3.77
N LYS A 86 14.20 13.11 -4.79
CA LYS A 86 13.53 14.40 -4.93
C LYS A 86 12.00 14.25 -4.98
N LEU A 87 11.50 13.33 -5.82
CA LEU A 87 10.06 13.08 -5.93
C LEU A 87 9.48 12.64 -4.58
N LEU A 88 10.11 11.67 -3.91
CA LEU A 88 9.63 11.14 -2.64
C LEU A 88 9.66 12.19 -1.54
N ASP A 89 10.67 13.06 -1.50
CA ASP A 89 10.76 14.18 -0.55
C ASP A 89 9.67 15.23 -0.80
N GLU A 90 9.39 15.58 -2.05
CA GLU A 90 8.34 16.52 -2.41
C GLU A 90 6.95 16.00 -2.01
N VAL A 91 6.65 14.73 -2.32
CA VAL A 91 5.38 14.06 -1.97
C VAL A 91 5.24 13.97 -0.44
N ALA A 92 6.30 13.55 0.26
CA ALA A 92 6.30 13.48 1.72
C ALA A 92 6.18 14.85 2.39
N GLY A 93 6.76 15.90 1.78
CA GLY A 93 6.63 17.29 2.23
C GLY A 93 5.19 17.79 2.20
N ARG A 94 4.37 17.26 1.28
CA ARG A 94 2.91 17.47 1.23
C ARG A 94 2.12 16.54 2.16
N LYS A 95 2.80 15.70 2.95
CA LYS A 95 2.21 14.70 3.86
C LYS A 95 1.46 13.59 3.12
N HIS A 96 1.90 13.29 1.91
CA HIS A 96 1.41 12.20 1.09
C HIS A 96 2.47 11.11 0.95
N GLN A 97 2.08 9.98 0.37
CA GLN A 97 3.00 8.92 -0.05
C GLN A 97 2.87 8.66 -1.54
N ALA A 98 3.95 8.20 -2.16
CA ALA A 98 4.00 7.94 -3.59
C ALA A 98 3.53 6.53 -3.94
N ILE A 99 2.90 6.40 -5.10
CA ILE A 99 2.76 5.17 -5.86
C ILE A 99 3.59 5.34 -7.13
N LEU A 100 4.55 4.45 -7.33
CA LEU A 100 5.42 4.49 -8.51
C LEU A 100 5.05 3.34 -9.46
N ARG A 101 4.86 3.67 -10.74
CA ARG A 101 4.72 2.69 -11.80
C ARG A 101 5.94 2.68 -12.71
N TRP A 102 6.70 1.60 -12.68
CA TRP A 102 7.84 1.42 -13.57
C TRP A 102 7.37 0.93 -14.93
N HIS A 103 7.86 1.55 -16.00
CA HIS A 103 7.50 1.15 -17.35
C HIS A 103 8.69 1.23 -18.34
N ASP A 104 8.70 0.29 -19.28
CA ASP A 104 9.64 0.26 -20.42
C ASP A 104 9.04 0.86 -21.70
N THR A 105 7.72 0.81 -21.85
CA THR A 105 7.00 1.26 -23.05
C THR A 105 5.88 2.22 -22.68
N TYR A 106 5.78 3.35 -23.38
CA TYR A 106 4.70 4.33 -23.21
C TYR A 106 4.36 4.94 -24.56
N VAL A 107 3.05 5.04 -24.86
CA VAL A 107 2.56 5.51 -26.15
C VAL A 107 3.12 6.89 -26.51
N GLY A 108 3.72 6.99 -27.69
CA GLY A 108 4.29 8.23 -28.22
C GLY A 108 5.60 8.66 -27.57
N LYS A 109 6.27 7.78 -26.81
CA LYS A 109 7.52 8.07 -26.11
C LYS A 109 8.67 7.18 -26.62
N PRO A 110 9.93 7.63 -26.46
CA PRO A 110 11.09 6.74 -26.52
C PRO A 110 11.01 5.63 -25.48
N SER A 111 11.78 4.55 -25.67
CA SER A 111 11.81 3.46 -24.69
C SER A 111 12.31 3.98 -23.34
N GLY A 112 11.75 3.41 -22.27
CA GLY A 112 12.17 3.61 -20.88
C GLY A 112 13.42 2.83 -20.50
N VAL A 113 13.94 1.96 -21.38
CA VAL A 113 15.19 1.22 -21.20
C VAL A 113 16.39 2.18 -21.23
N PRO A 114 17.39 2.04 -20.34
CA PRO A 114 18.55 2.92 -20.32
C PRO A 114 19.47 2.73 -21.52
N ASP A 115 20.20 3.80 -21.84
CA ASP A 115 21.11 3.84 -22.99
C ASP A 115 22.28 2.84 -22.87
N SER A 116 22.67 2.48 -21.65
CA SER A 116 23.66 1.42 -21.38
C SER A 116 23.28 0.05 -21.94
N VAL A 117 21.99 -0.20 -22.16
CA VAL A 117 21.47 -1.41 -22.82
C VAL A 117 21.09 -1.10 -24.26
N ARG A 118 20.35 -0.01 -24.49
CA ARG A 118 19.77 0.33 -25.80
C ARG A 118 20.81 0.60 -26.89
N LEU A 119 22.00 1.08 -26.51
CA LEU A 119 23.08 1.40 -27.45
C LEU A 119 24.05 0.23 -27.70
N LEU A 120 23.77 -0.96 -27.18
CA LEU A 120 24.59 -2.15 -27.49
C LEU A 120 24.50 -2.46 -29.00
N PRO A 121 25.62 -2.87 -29.64
CA PRO A 121 25.66 -3.05 -31.09
C PRO A 121 24.68 -4.09 -31.65
N ASP A 122 24.23 -5.02 -30.82
CA ASP A 122 23.32 -6.12 -31.11
C ASP A 122 21.91 -5.91 -30.55
N TYR A 123 21.64 -4.83 -29.82
CA TYR A 123 20.29 -4.47 -29.39
C TYR A 123 19.45 -3.98 -30.58
N ARG A 124 18.23 -4.50 -30.73
CA ARG A 124 17.34 -4.22 -31.87
C ARG A 124 15.97 -3.69 -31.42
N GLU A 125 15.96 -2.44 -30.95
CA GLU A 125 14.73 -1.73 -30.62
C GLU A 125 13.77 -1.65 -31.83
N THR A 126 12.47 -1.79 -31.57
CA THR A 126 11.44 -1.62 -32.61
C THR A 126 10.71 -0.30 -32.41
N VAL A 127 10.62 0.54 -33.45
CA VAL A 127 9.78 1.75 -33.43
C VAL A 127 8.61 1.57 -34.38
N ALA A 128 7.39 1.63 -33.85
CA ALA A 128 6.16 1.45 -34.61
C ALA A 128 5.08 2.43 -34.17
N LEU A 129 3.94 2.46 -34.86
CA LEU A 129 2.78 3.24 -34.43
C LEU A 129 1.98 2.46 -33.37
N SER A 130 1.58 3.19 -32.33
CA SER A 130 0.65 2.77 -31.29
C SER A 130 -0.26 3.95 -30.98
N GLU A 131 -1.58 3.77 -31.02
CA GLU A 131 -2.56 4.87 -30.94
C GLU A 131 -2.20 6.06 -31.84
N GLN A 132 -1.78 5.76 -33.07
CA GLN A 132 -1.34 6.76 -34.07
C GLN A 132 -0.08 7.56 -33.69
N LYS A 133 0.61 7.21 -32.60
CA LYS A 133 1.84 7.86 -32.15
C LYS A 133 3.05 6.93 -32.33
N ARG A 134 4.18 7.52 -32.74
CA ARG A 134 5.46 6.79 -32.85
C ARG A 134 5.92 6.36 -31.46
N THR A 135 5.99 5.05 -31.23
CA THR A 135 6.27 4.42 -29.94
C THR A 135 7.43 3.45 -30.09
N ALA A 136 8.37 3.48 -29.14
CA ALA A 136 9.51 2.58 -29.09
C ALA A 136 9.24 1.39 -28.16
N PHE A 137 9.45 0.19 -28.69
CA PHE A 137 9.27 -1.10 -28.02
C PHE A 137 10.63 -1.75 -27.76
N PRO A 138 10.93 -2.17 -26.51
CA PRO A 138 12.20 -2.81 -26.17
C PRO A 138 12.47 -4.11 -26.94
N ASP A 139 13.75 -4.46 -27.05
CA ASP A 139 14.19 -5.75 -27.58
C ASP A 139 14.24 -6.80 -26.46
N TRP A 140 13.09 -7.42 -26.21
CA TRP A 140 12.93 -8.51 -25.23
C TRP A 140 13.64 -9.80 -25.61
N SER A 141 14.14 -9.92 -26.84
CA SER A 141 15.00 -11.05 -27.24
C SER A 141 16.41 -10.91 -26.65
N HIS A 142 16.83 -9.68 -26.35
CA HIS A 142 18.16 -9.37 -25.87
C HIS A 142 18.37 -9.80 -24.41
N PRO A 143 19.39 -10.63 -24.09
CA PRO A 143 19.64 -11.11 -22.73
C PRO A 143 20.00 -9.99 -21.76
N GLU A 144 20.69 -8.95 -22.23
CA GLU A 144 21.12 -7.84 -21.38
C GLU A 144 19.94 -7.02 -20.85
N LEU A 145 18.83 -6.88 -21.60
CA LEU A 145 17.63 -6.21 -21.09
C LEU A 145 17.01 -6.99 -19.92
N ARG A 146 16.90 -8.31 -20.07
CA ARG A 146 16.38 -9.20 -19.02
C ARG A 146 17.26 -9.17 -17.78
N ARG A 147 18.57 -9.28 -17.96
CA ARG A 147 19.57 -9.19 -16.88
C ARG A 147 19.48 -7.85 -16.16
N PHE A 148 19.47 -6.75 -16.92
CA PHE A 148 19.34 -5.40 -16.41
C PHE A 148 18.10 -5.24 -15.54
N LEU A 149 16.93 -5.67 -16.02
CA LEU A 149 15.69 -5.46 -15.29
C LEU A 149 15.67 -6.20 -13.95
N LEU A 150 16.20 -7.43 -13.89
CA LEU A 150 16.32 -8.17 -12.62
C LEU A 150 17.31 -7.51 -11.66
N GLU A 151 18.44 -7.00 -12.14
CA GLU A 151 19.39 -6.23 -11.33
C GLU A 151 18.76 -4.93 -10.81
N PHE A 152 17.99 -4.25 -11.66
CA PHE A 152 17.26 -3.04 -11.30
C PHE A 152 16.31 -3.31 -10.13
N LEU A 153 15.52 -4.39 -10.20
CA LEU A 153 14.62 -4.77 -9.11
C LEU A 153 15.37 -5.05 -7.81
N ASP A 154 16.51 -5.75 -7.88
CA ASP A 154 17.34 -6.04 -6.72
C ASP A 154 17.80 -4.74 -6.03
N ARG A 155 18.36 -3.80 -6.81
CA ARG A 155 18.88 -2.53 -6.30
C ARG A 155 17.77 -1.60 -5.80
N PHE A 156 16.64 -1.54 -6.52
CA PHE A 156 15.51 -0.73 -6.10
C PHE A 156 14.93 -1.24 -4.78
N ALA A 157 14.74 -2.55 -4.63
CA ALA A 157 14.25 -3.15 -3.40
C ALA A 157 15.22 -2.96 -2.22
N GLU A 158 16.53 -3.15 -2.44
CA GLU A 158 17.55 -2.93 -1.41
C GLU A 158 17.45 -1.51 -0.83
N LYS A 159 17.18 -0.52 -1.69
CA LYS A 159 17.09 0.89 -1.28
C LYS A 159 15.71 1.29 -0.75
N TYR A 160 14.62 0.79 -1.32
CA TYR A 160 13.28 1.36 -1.14
C TYR A 160 12.21 0.43 -0.56
N ASP A 161 12.44 -0.88 -0.40
CA ASP A 161 11.39 -1.80 0.11
C ASP A 161 10.85 -1.35 1.48
N ARG A 162 11.66 -0.63 2.27
CA ARG A 162 11.29 -0.10 3.60
C ARG A 162 11.12 1.41 3.65
N ASP A 163 11.09 2.11 2.52
CA ASP A 163 10.97 3.57 2.49
C ASP A 163 9.53 4.01 2.78
N PRO A 164 9.26 4.78 3.86
CA PRO A 164 7.89 5.18 4.23
C PRO A 164 7.25 6.13 3.22
N ARG A 165 8.04 6.80 2.38
CA ARG A 165 7.55 7.73 1.35
C ARG A 165 6.90 6.98 0.18
N LEU A 166 7.15 5.67 0.06
CA LEU A 166 6.61 4.80 -0.98
C LEU A 166 5.47 3.94 -0.40
N ALA A 167 4.23 4.18 -0.82
CA ALA A 167 3.09 3.37 -0.39
C ALA A 167 3.03 2.03 -1.13
N PHE A 168 3.03 2.08 -2.47
CA PHE A 168 2.85 0.91 -3.33
C PHE A 168 3.67 1.01 -4.62
N LEU A 169 3.88 -0.14 -5.25
CA LEU A 169 4.46 -0.24 -6.59
C LEU A 169 3.47 -0.82 -7.58
N GLU A 170 3.48 -0.30 -8.79
CA GLU A 170 2.83 -0.92 -9.94
C GLU A 170 3.90 -1.33 -10.95
N VAL A 171 3.81 -2.58 -11.40
CA VAL A 171 4.80 -3.17 -12.30
C VAL A 171 4.12 -4.03 -13.36
N GLY A 172 4.80 -4.19 -14.48
CA GLY A 172 4.33 -5.01 -15.58
C GLY A 172 5.09 -4.67 -16.85
N PHE A 173 4.47 -4.99 -17.99
CA PHE A 173 5.12 -4.94 -19.29
C PHE A 173 4.20 -4.37 -20.36
N GLY A 174 4.77 -3.92 -21.48
CA GLY A 174 3.99 -3.35 -22.58
C GLY A 174 3.51 -1.94 -22.27
N LEU A 175 2.48 -1.49 -22.99
CA LEU A 175 1.96 -0.13 -22.88
C LEU A 175 1.49 0.12 -21.44
N TRP A 176 1.98 1.21 -20.82
CA TRP A 176 1.66 1.62 -19.45
C TRP A 176 1.92 0.57 -18.37
N ALA A 177 2.74 -0.45 -18.67
CA ALA A 177 2.99 -1.63 -17.84
C ALA A 177 1.74 -2.50 -17.57
N GLU A 178 0.77 -2.51 -18.48
CA GLU A 178 -0.53 -3.18 -18.33
C GLU A 178 -0.60 -4.57 -18.96
N TYR A 179 0.53 -5.18 -19.30
CA TYR A 179 0.59 -6.48 -19.96
C TYR A 179 -0.05 -6.53 -21.36
N HIS A 180 -0.16 -5.41 -22.08
CA HIS A 180 -0.69 -5.41 -23.45
C HIS A 180 0.08 -4.47 -24.39
N ILE A 181 -0.08 -4.72 -25.68
CA ILE A 181 0.24 -3.80 -26.78
C ILE A 181 -0.95 -3.90 -27.74
N TYR A 182 -2.00 -3.08 -27.53
CA TYR A 182 -3.21 -3.10 -28.35
C TYR A 182 -2.93 -2.73 -29.80
N ASP A 183 -2.29 -1.58 -29.99
CA ASP A 183 -1.83 -1.07 -31.27
C ASP A 183 -0.30 -1.11 -31.31
N GLY A 184 0.27 -2.05 -32.04
CA GLY A 184 1.72 -2.17 -32.17
C GLY A 184 2.18 -3.60 -32.47
N PRO A 185 3.48 -3.81 -32.71
CA PRO A 185 4.02 -5.14 -32.89
C PRO A 185 4.01 -5.86 -31.53
N MET A 186 3.01 -6.71 -31.30
CA MET A 186 2.95 -7.58 -30.12
C MET A 186 3.57 -8.94 -30.46
N GLU A 187 4.89 -9.06 -30.31
CA GLU A 187 5.65 -10.29 -30.56
C GLU A 187 6.27 -10.79 -29.24
N MET A 188 5.74 -11.90 -28.73
CA MET A 188 6.19 -12.55 -27.50
C MET A 188 7.68 -12.97 -27.60
N GLY A 189 8.49 -12.53 -26.63
CA GLY A 189 9.94 -12.74 -26.62
C GLY A 189 10.75 -11.79 -27.50
N LYS A 190 10.12 -10.80 -28.15
CA LYS A 190 10.81 -9.83 -29.01
C LYS A 190 10.45 -8.39 -28.70
N THR A 191 9.19 -7.99 -28.84
CA THR A 191 8.69 -6.65 -28.47
C THR A 191 7.85 -6.66 -27.19
N PHE A 192 7.57 -7.86 -26.68
CA PHE A 192 6.97 -8.13 -25.38
C PHE A 192 7.77 -9.26 -24.69
N PRO A 193 7.94 -9.30 -23.37
CA PRO A 193 8.75 -10.33 -22.72
C PRO A 193 8.13 -11.72 -22.85
N SER A 194 8.97 -12.74 -23.00
CA SER A 194 8.51 -14.13 -23.02
C SER A 194 7.81 -14.51 -21.70
N LEU A 195 6.87 -15.46 -21.75
CA LEU A 195 6.22 -15.97 -20.54
C LEU A 195 7.23 -16.51 -19.51
N ALA A 196 8.36 -17.07 -19.96
CA ALA A 196 9.42 -17.54 -19.07
C ALA A 196 10.06 -16.38 -18.28
N PHE A 197 10.37 -15.27 -18.94
CA PHE A 197 10.92 -14.11 -18.26
C PHE A 197 9.89 -13.41 -17.36
N GLN A 198 8.62 -13.36 -17.76
CA GLN A 198 7.56 -12.82 -16.89
C GLN A 198 7.44 -13.60 -15.58
N ARG A 199 7.62 -14.93 -15.60
CA ARG A 199 7.70 -15.76 -14.38
C ARG A 199 8.89 -15.38 -13.52
N GLU A 200 10.07 -15.34 -14.11
CA GLU A 200 11.31 -14.98 -13.41
C GLU A 200 11.22 -13.59 -12.77
N PHE A 201 10.64 -12.62 -13.47
CA PHE A 201 10.37 -11.28 -12.96
C PHE A 201 9.43 -11.30 -11.75
N ALA A 202 8.30 -12.00 -11.82
CA ALA A 202 7.33 -12.06 -10.73
C ALA A 202 7.90 -12.76 -9.49
N GLU A 203 8.63 -13.86 -9.69
CA GLU A 203 9.35 -14.55 -8.61
C GLU A 203 10.41 -13.65 -7.98
N ARG A 204 11.13 -12.88 -8.80
CA ARG A 204 12.11 -11.90 -8.32
C ARG A 204 11.45 -10.79 -7.51
N MET A 205 10.33 -10.25 -7.95
CA MET A 205 9.56 -9.25 -7.20
C MET A 205 9.19 -9.80 -5.81
N ALA A 206 8.60 -10.99 -5.75
CA ALA A 206 8.23 -11.62 -4.46
C ALA A 206 9.43 -11.91 -3.55
N ALA A 207 10.60 -12.22 -4.13
CA ALA A 207 11.83 -12.48 -3.39
C ALA A 207 12.57 -11.22 -2.90
N ARG A 208 12.14 -10.03 -3.32
CA ARG A 208 12.82 -8.76 -3.00
C ARG A 208 11.95 -7.75 -2.28
N PHE A 209 10.67 -7.70 -2.61
CA PHE A 209 9.71 -6.78 -1.98
C PHE A 209 8.90 -7.51 -0.91
N HIS A 210 9.34 -7.36 0.33
CA HIS A 210 8.70 -7.98 1.50
C HIS A 210 7.86 -6.98 2.30
N ARG A 211 8.16 -5.69 2.16
CA ARG A 211 7.61 -4.61 2.98
C ARG A 211 6.82 -3.60 2.15
N THR A 212 7.18 -3.38 0.89
CA THR A 212 6.42 -2.58 -0.06
C THR A 212 5.51 -3.46 -0.92
N PRO A 213 4.18 -3.36 -0.80
CA PRO A 213 3.27 -4.10 -1.67
C PRO A 213 3.41 -3.66 -3.13
N TRP A 214 3.28 -4.62 -4.03
CA TRP A 214 3.34 -4.40 -5.47
C TRP A 214 2.11 -4.99 -6.16
N MET A 215 1.75 -4.42 -7.30
CA MET A 215 0.55 -4.75 -8.06
C MET A 215 0.87 -4.95 -9.53
N ILE A 216 0.05 -5.78 -10.19
CA ILE A 216 0.06 -5.98 -11.65
C ILE A 216 -1.31 -5.63 -12.22
N SER A 217 -1.35 -5.28 -13.51
CA SER A 217 -2.61 -4.98 -14.18
C SER A 217 -3.50 -6.22 -14.24
N VAL A 218 -4.82 -6.03 -14.15
CA VAL A 218 -5.81 -7.08 -14.39
C VAL A 218 -5.69 -7.71 -15.79
N ASP A 219 -5.13 -6.98 -16.76
CA ASP A 219 -4.89 -7.49 -18.11
C ASP A 219 -3.85 -8.63 -18.16
N ALA A 220 -3.10 -8.86 -17.07
CA ALA A 220 -2.27 -10.04 -16.87
C ALA A 220 -3.09 -11.35 -16.73
N ALA A 221 -4.43 -11.28 -16.76
CA ALA A 221 -5.30 -12.45 -16.84
C ALA A 221 -5.35 -13.10 -18.23
N ALA A 222 -4.95 -12.36 -19.28
CA ALA A 222 -4.96 -12.81 -20.67
C ALA A 222 -3.78 -13.74 -20.99
N ASP A 223 -3.86 -14.45 -22.12
CA ASP A 223 -2.89 -15.50 -22.53
C ASP A 223 -1.46 -14.98 -22.80
N ARG A 224 -1.30 -13.66 -22.87
CA ARG A 224 0.00 -12.98 -22.98
C ARG A 224 0.78 -12.89 -21.66
N ALA A 225 0.17 -13.31 -20.55
CA ALA A 225 0.82 -13.39 -19.25
C ALA A 225 0.56 -14.75 -18.59
N PRO A 226 1.50 -15.26 -17.78
CA PRO A 226 1.42 -16.64 -17.28
C PRO A 226 0.49 -16.80 -16.05
N PHE A 227 0.08 -15.71 -15.39
CA PHE A 227 -0.50 -15.73 -14.05
C PHE A 227 -1.78 -16.56 -13.94
N ALA A 228 -2.81 -16.27 -14.74
CA ALA A 228 -4.12 -16.94 -14.63
C ALA A 228 -4.07 -18.46 -14.85
N SER A 229 -3.01 -18.98 -15.47
CA SER A 229 -2.82 -20.40 -15.76
C SER A 229 -1.80 -21.10 -14.85
N ASP A 230 -1.17 -20.36 -13.93
CA ASP A 230 -0.07 -20.86 -13.10
C ASP A 230 -0.37 -20.63 -11.60
N PRO A 231 -0.83 -21.67 -10.88
CA PRO A 231 -1.17 -21.56 -9.47
C PRO A 231 -0.02 -21.11 -8.57
N LYS A 232 1.24 -21.37 -8.97
CA LYS A 232 2.41 -20.93 -8.18
C LYS A 232 2.59 -19.42 -8.29
N LEU A 233 2.40 -18.86 -9.47
CA LEU A 233 2.40 -17.41 -9.65
C LEU A 233 1.20 -16.77 -8.95
N LEU A 234 0.02 -17.41 -9.03
CA LEU A 234 -1.14 -16.93 -8.27
C LEU A 234 -0.96 -17.01 -6.75
N ALA A 235 0.00 -17.78 -6.22
CA ALA A 235 0.30 -17.76 -4.80
C ALA A 235 1.19 -16.57 -4.37
N LEU A 236 1.79 -15.83 -5.33
CA LEU A 236 2.64 -14.69 -5.02
C LEU A 236 1.84 -13.52 -4.44
N PRO A 237 2.44 -12.71 -3.54
CA PRO A 237 1.74 -11.69 -2.76
C PRO A 237 1.57 -10.36 -3.51
N PHE A 238 1.10 -10.42 -4.77
CA PHE A 238 0.79 -9.22 -5.55
C PHE A 238 -0.68 -8.82 -5.44
N GLY A 239 -0.91 -7.52 -5.56
CA GLY A 239 -2.24 -6.92 -5.71
C GLY A 239 -2.59 -6.65 -7.17
N LEU A 240 -3.75 -6.06 -7.43
CA LEU A 240 -4.23 -5.78 -8.78
C LEU A 240 -4.52 -4.30 -8.98
N PHE A 241 -4.21 -3.81 -10.17
CA PHE A 241 -4.67 -2.49 -10.62
C PHE A 241 -5.47 -2.61 -11.92
N ASP A 242 -6.50 -1.76 -12.05
CA ASP A 242 -7.41 -1.71 -13.20
C ASP A 242 -7.56 -0.28 -13.72
N ASP A 243 -6.89 0.02 -14.83
CA ASP A 243 -6.80 1.37 -15.41
C ASP A 243 -7.95 1.73 -16.35
N SER A 244 -9.06 1.00 -16.24
CA SER A 244 -10.32 1.38 -16.87
C SER A 244 -11.50 1.19 -15.92
N PHE A 245 -11.28 1.40 -14.62
CA PHE A 245 -12.31 1.19 -13.62
C PHE A 245 -13.56 2.06 -13.88
N ASN A 246 -14.74 1.54 -13.53
CA ASN A 246 -16.04 2.19 -13.78
C ASN A 246 -16.43 2.40 -15.26
N HIS A 247 -15.85 1.71 -16.25
CA HIS A 247 -16.33 1.79 -17.64
C HIS A 247 -17.65 1.03 -17.89
N ALA A 248 -18.35 1.33 -18.99
CA ALA A 248 -19.69 0.80 -19.30
C ALA A 248 -19.77 -0.73 -19.33
N ARG A 249 -18.71 -1.38 -19.80
CA ARG A 249 -18.60 -2.82 -19.98
C ARG A 249 -17.69 -3.46 -18.93
N HIS A 250 -17.43 -2.78 -17.81
CA HIS A 250 -16.46 -3.24 -16.81
C HIS A 250 -16.79 -4.64 -16.28
N ALA A 251 -18.07 -4.90 -15.97
CA ALA A 251 -18.56 -6.20 -15.52
C ALA A 251 -18.40 -7.32 -16.58
N GLU A 252 -18.37 -6.96 -17.86
CA GLU A 252 -18.23 -7.90 -18.97
C GLU A 252 -16.75 -8.16 -19.32
N VAL A 253 -15.91 -7.13 -19.25
CA VAL A 253 -14.56 -7.14 -19.81
C VAL A 253 -13.49 -7.28 -18.73
N ASN A 254 -13.57 -6.49 -17.66
CA ASN A 254 -12.50 -6.41 -16.66
C ASN A 254 -12.79 -7.34 -15.49
N GLU A 255 -14.03 -7.40 -15.03
CA GLU A 255 -14.42 -8.25 -13.91
C GLU A 255 -14.02 -9.73 -14.05
N PRO A 256 -14.15 -10.38 -15.23
CA PRO A 256 -13.64 -11.73 -15.43
C PRO A 256 -12.12 -11.85 -15.22
N ASN A 257 -11.36 -10.79 -15.49
CA ASN A 257 -9.91 -10.77 -15.26
C ASN A 257 -9.59 -10.73 -13.76
N TRP A 258 -10.33 -9.94 -12.99
CA TRP A 258 -10.26 -9.96 -11.52
C TRP A 258 -10.53 -11.36 -10.95
N ASP A 259 -11.55 -12.05 -11.48
CA ASP A 259 -11.87 -13.41 -11.05
C ASP A 259 -10.75 -14.41 -11.40
N ARG A 260 -10.22 -14.35 -12.63
CA ARG A 260 -9.11 -15.21 -13.09
C ARG A 260 -7.83 -15.01 -12.32
N LEU A 261 -7.55 -13.80 -11.84
CA LEU A 261 -6.37 -13.49 -11.02
C LEU A 261 -6.60 -13.70 -9.52
N GLY A 262 -7.83 -14.02 -9.12
CA GLY A 262 -8.22 -14.31 -7.74
C GLY A 262 -8.90 -13.12 -7.07
N ARG A 263 -10.23 -13.17 -7.00
CA ARG A 263 -11.07 -12.14 -6.37
C ARG A 263 -10.67 -11.79 -4.94
N ASP A 264 -10.17 -12.77 -4.18
CA ASP A 264 -9.86 -12.65 -2.75
C ASP A 264 -8.45 -12.09 -2.45
N ARG A 265 -7.68 -11.70 -3.47
CA ARG A 265 -6.32 -11.18 -3.28
C ARG A 265 -6.23 -9.95 -2.38
N TRP A 266 -7.31 -9.19 -2.26
CA TRP A 266 -7.39 -8.02 -1.38
C TRP A 266 -7.11 -8.39 0.08
N LYS A 267 -7.21 -9.66 0.45
CA LYS A 267 -6.85 -10.13 1.79
C LYS A 267 -5.33 -10.07 2.06
N ILE A 268 -4.51 -10.06 1.01
CA ILE A 268 -3.04 -10.15 1.12
C ILE A 268 -2.28 -8.98 0.47
N ALA A 269 -2.89 -8.28 -0.49
CA ALA A 269 -2.24 -7.18 -1.22
C ALA A 269 -3.28 -6.13 -1.71
N PRO A 270 -2.87 -4.86 -1.95
CA PRO A 270 -3.79 -3.79 -2.30
C PRO A 270 -4.47 -3.96 -3.65
N MET A 271 -5.64 -3.35 -3.77
CA MET A 271 -6.38 -3.23 -5.02
C MET A 271 -6.49 -1.76 -5.41
N GLY A 272 -6.22 -1.42 -6.66
CA GLY A 272 -6.26 -0.05 -7.15
C GLY A 272 -6.52 0.05 -8.64
N GLY A 273 -5.99 1.10 -9.27
CA GLY A 273 -6.17 1.37 -10.69
C GLY A 273 -6.48 2.83 -10.98
N GLU A 274 -7.10 3.07 -12.12
CA GLU A 274 -7.48 4.39 -12.63
C GLU A 274 -8.91 4.39 -13.16
N PHE A 275 -9.62 5.49 -12.98
CA PHE A 275 -10.92 5.68 -13.62
C PHE A 275 -10.79 5.64 -15.15
N SER A 276 -11.75 5.01 -15.81
CA SER A 276 -11.78 4.88 -17.27
C SER A 276 -11.72 6.22 -18.01
N PHE A 277 -11.05 6.19 -19.16
CA PHE A 277 -11.03 7.27 -20.15
C PHE A 277 -11.77 6.91 -21.45
N TYR A 278 -12.48 5.78 -21.50
CA TYR A 278 -13.14 5.29 -22.72
C TYR A 278 -14.24 6.24 -23.21
N GLU A 279 -15.03 6.80 -22.29
CA GLU A 279 -16.02 7.82 -22.62
C GLU A 279 -15.80 9.10 -21.78
N PRO A 280 -16.06 10.31 -22.32
CA PRO A 280 -15.94 11.55 -21.55
C PRO A 280 -16.76 11.57 -20.26
N LYS A 281 -17.87 10.82 -20.20
CA LYS A 281 -18.69 10.71 -19.00
C LYS A 281 -18.04 9.87 -17.91
N ASP A 282 -17.18 8.90 -18.26
CA ASP A 282 -16.47 8.05 -17.30
C ASP A 282 -15.71 8.92 -16.29
N GLN A 283 -14.97 9.91 -16.78
CA GLN A 283 -14.23 10.87 -15.95
C GLN A 283 -15.13 11.90 -15.26
N ARG A 284 -16.03 12.53 -16.01
CA ARG A 284 -16.88 13.62 -15.50
C ARG A 284 -17.79 13.15 -14.35
N GLU A 285 -18.30 11.93 -14.46
CA GLU A 285 -19.29 11.37 -13.55
C GLU A 285 -18.71 10.27 -12.65
N ALA A 286 -17.39 10.00 -12.69
CA ALA A 286 -16.71 8.97 -11.90
C ALA A 286 -17.11 8.98 -10.42
N LEU A 287 -17.10 10.17 -9.81
CA LEU A 287 -17.50 10.38 -8.42
C LEU A 287 -18.89 11.01 -8.29
N SER A 288 -19.71 11.06 -9.33
CA SER A 288 -21.10 11.49 -9.15
C SER A 288 -21.87 10.50 -8.24
N PRO A 289 -22.96 10.91 -7.56
CA PRO A 289 -23.74 10.00 -6.70
C PRO A 289 -24.27 8.74 -7.41
N THR A 290 -24.44 8.78 -8.73
CA THR A 290 -24.91 7.63 -9.52
C THR A 290 -23.78 6.91 -10.26
N GLY A 291 -22.57 7.49 -10.32
CA GLY A 291 -21.50 7.08 -11.21
C GLY A 291 -21.84 7.26 -12.71
N PRO A 292 -20.88 7.01 -13.61
CA PRO A 292 -21.03 7.24 -15.05
C PRO A 292 -21.96 6.26 -15.78
N HIS A 293 -22.25 5.11 -15.15
CA HIS A 293 -23.10 4.04 -15.71
C HIS A 293 -24.08 3.47 -14.68
N GLY A 294 -24.54 4.29 -13.72
CA GLY A 294 -25.54 3.87 -12.72
C GLY A 294 -24.97 3.02 -11.57
N VAL A 295 -23.65 2.95 -11.43
CA VAL A 295 -22.97 2.35 -10.28
C VAL A 295 -22.12 3.42 -9.60
N GLU A 296 -22.51 3.79 -8.38
CA GLU A 296 -21.74 4.70 -7.54
C GLU A 296 -20.33 4.14 -7.27
N PHE A 297 -19.31 5.01 -7.28
CA PHE A 297 -17.93 4.63 -6.99
C PHE A 297 -17.78 3.87 -5.67
N SER A 298 -18.39 4.32 -4.56
CA SER A 298 -18.21 3.66 -3.25
C SER A 298 -18.71 2.21 -3.27
N ARG A 299 -19.83 1.95 -3.95
CA ARG A 299 -20.38 0.60 -4.14
C ARG A 299 -19.47 -0.26 -5.01
N HIS A 300 -18.91 0.30 -6.08
CA HIS A 300 -18.00 -0.44 -6.94
C HIS A 300 -16.66 -0.71 -6.24
N ALA A 301 -16.12 0.28 -5.54
CA ALA A 301 -14.95 0.18 -4.71
C ALA A 301 -15.10 -0.94 -3.67
N ALA A 302 -16.24 -0.98 -2.96
CA ALA A 302 -16.54 -2.03 -1.99
C ALA A 302 -16.59 -3.44 -2.62
N LYS A 303 -17.13 -3.56 -3.84
CA LYS A 303 -17.20 -4.85 -4.56
C LYS A 303 -15.81 -5.41 -4.90
N PHE A 304 -14.82 -4.55 -5.13
CA PHE A 304 -13.46 -4.92 -5.50
C PHE A 304 -12.43 -4.65 -4.41
N HIS A 305 -12.87 -4.27 -3.21
CA HIS A 305 -12.01 -3.98 -2.05
C HIS A 305 -10.90 -2.95 -2.37
N ILE A 306 -11.29 -1.89 -3.09
CA ILE A 306 -10.36 -0.86 -3.56
C ILE A 306 -9.72 -0.12 -2.39
N SER A 307 -8.38 -0.07 -2.43
CA SER A 307 -7.54 0.62 -1.45
C SER A 307 -7.29 2.06 -1.87
N PHE A 308 -7.05 2.29 -3.16
CA PHE A 308 -6.90 3.62 -3.75
C PHE A 308 -7.41 3.63 -5.20
N MET A 309 -7.68 4.81 -5.76
CA MET A 309 -8.08 4.94 -7.17
C MET A 309 -7.52 6.22 -7.76
N ILE A 310 -6.79 6.11 -8.88
CA ILE A 310 -6.29 7.28 -9.61
C ILE A 310 -7.47 8.01 -10.24
N GLY A 311 -7.56 9.29 -9.91
CA GLY A 311 -8.62 10.20 -10.32
C GLY A 311 -8.07 11.59 -10.61
N ASP A 312 -7.05 11.65 -11.47
CA ASP A 312 -6.31 12.90 -11.74
C ASP A 312 -7.20 14.04 -12.26
N ALA A 313 -8.25 13.71 -13.02
CA ALA A 313 -9.22 14.69 -13.52
C ALA A 313 -10.26 15.13 -12.47
N GLN A 314 -10.40 14.43 -11.34
CA GLN A 314 -11.49 14.66 -10.39
C GLN A 314 -11.50 16.08 -9.78
N PRO A 315 -10.37 16.75 -9.49
CA PRO A 315 -10.38 18.15 -9.08
C PRO A 315 -11.01 19.12 -10.09
N ARG A 316 -11.14 18.74 -11.37
CA ARG A 316 -11.83 19.54 -12.40
C ARG A 316 -13.33 19.28 -12.44
N HIS A 317 -13.79 18.16 -11.89
CA HIS A 317 -15.18 17.70 -11.99
C HIS A 317 -15.92 17.74 -10.65
N GLN A 318 -15.19 17.74 -9.53
CA GLN A 318 -15.74 17.54 -8.20
C GLN A 318 -15.18 18.56 -7.21
N LYS A 319 -16.00 18.87 -6.20
CA LYS A 319 -15.56 19.66 -5.06
C LYS A 319 -14.65 18.83 -4.14
N PRO A 320 -13.72 19.46 -3.40
CA PRO A 320 -12.86 18.78 -2.43
C PRO A 320 -13.62 17.84 -1.48
N GLU A 321 -14.80 18.24 -0.98
CA GLU A 321 -15.58 17.44 -0.04
C GLU A 321 -16.02 16.10 -0.66
N ARG A 322 -16.36 16.11 -1.95
CA ARG A 322 -16.75 14.88 -2.66
C ARG A 322 -15.56 13.96 -2.91
N ILE A 323 -14.39 14.53 -3.19
CA ILE A 323 -13.13 13.77 -3.32
C ILE A 323 -12.75 13.15 -1.97
N ARG A 324 -12.91 13.90 -0.86
CA ARG A 324 -12.67 13.39 0.49
C ARG A 324 -13.60 12.23 0.82
N GLU A 325 -14.90 12.38 0.58
CA GLU A 325 -15.89 11.33 0.81
C GLU A 325 -15.56 10.06 0.02
N ALA A 326 -15.24 10.20 -1.27
CA ALA A 326 -14.82 9.08 -2.10
C ALA A 326 -13.51 8.43 -1.59
N GLY A 327 -12.55 9.25 -1.15
CA GLY A 327 -11.31 8.78 -0.56
C GLY A 327 -11.52 7.99 0.74
N MET A 328 -12.40 8.49 1.61
CA MET A 328 -12.77 7.84 2.87
C MET A 328 -13.60 6.55 2.68
N ALA A 329 -14.14 6.32 1.48
CA ALA A 329 -14.82 5.08 1.12
C ALA A 329 -13.86 3.97 0.65
N CYS A 330 -12.56 4.25 0.56
CA CYS A 330 -11.53 3.29 0.15
C CYS A 330 -10.75 2.74 1.35
N GLY A 331 -10.19 1.54 1.19
CA GLY A 331 -9.21 1.00 2.13
C GLY A 331 -9.76 0.66 3.51
N TYR A 332 -8.92 0.81 4.53
CA TYR A 332 -9.25 0.50 5.91
C TYR A 332 -9.99 1.64 6.60
N ARG A 333 -10.77 1.29 7.62
CA ARG A 333 -11.35 2.24 8.56
C ARG A 333 -11.37 1.59 9.93
N PHE A 334 -10.66 2.14 10.91
CA PHE A 334 -10.60 1.51 12.22
C PHE A 334 -11.64 2.05 13.18
N ARG A 335 -12.27 1.15 13.94
CA ARG A 335 -13.15 1.47 15.07
C ARG A 335 -12.65 0.79 16.34
N VAL A 336 -12.36 1.58 17.37
CA VAL A 336 -12.06 1.05 18.70
C VAL A 336 -13.39 0.71 19.37
N SER A 337 -13.62 -0.59 19.59
CA SER A 337 -14.86 -1.11 20.22
C SER A 337 -14.68 -1.41 21.70
N ARG A 338 -13.44 -1.51 22.18
CA ARG A 338 -13.11 -1.64 23.60
C ARG A 338 -11.75 -1.03 23.89
N PHE A 339 -11.66 -0.29 24.99
CA PHE A 339 -10.41 0.17 25.56
C PHE A 339 -10.49 0.00 27.09
N ALA A 340 -9.62 -0.83 27.63
CA ALA A 340 -9.49 -1.01 29.08
C ALA A 340 -8.02 -0.90 29.46
N ALA A 341 -7.71 -0.33 30.62
CA ALA A 341 -6.35 -0.21 31.12
C ALA A 341 -6.29 -0.33 32.63
N SER A 342 -5.15 -0.78 33.13
CA SER A 342 -4.77 -0.82 34.53
C SER A 342 -3.66 0.22 34.78
N ALA A 343 -2.92 0.12 35.88
CA ALA A 343 -1.77 1.00 36.10
C ALA A 343 -0.61 0.68 35.15
N SER A 344 -0.43 -0.60 34.79
CA SER A 344 0.75 -1.06 34.03
C SER A 344 0.48 -1.56 32.62
N ARG A 345 -0.76 -1.89 32.27
CA ARG A 345 -1.11 -2.48 30.96
C ARG A 345 -2.45 -1.98 30.41
N ALA A 346 -2.67 -2.25 29.13
CA ALA A 346 -3.92 -1.97 28.45
C ALA A 346 -4.34 -3.11 27.52
N GLU A 347 -5.63 -3.15 27.23
CA GLU A 347 -6.24 -4.04 26.28
C GLU A 347 -7.19 -3.23 25.37
N VAL A 348 -6.95 -3.32 24.06
CA VAL A 348 -7.69 -2.56 23.05
C VAL A 348 -8.27 -3.52 22.04
N THR A 349 -9.57 -3.42 21.73
CA THR A 349 -10.20 -4.16 20.63
C THR A 349 -10.51 -3.20 19.50
N ILE A 350 -9.95 -3.48 18.31
CA ILE A 350 -10.14 -2.68 17.10
C ILE A 350 -10.77 -3.53 16.02
N GLU A 351 -11.79 -2.98 15.38
CA GLU A 351 -12.45 -3.51 14.19
C GLU A 351 -12.01 -2.73 12.95
N ASN A 352 -11.87 -3.42 11.81
CA ASN A 352 -11.81 -2.74 10.51
C ASN A 352 -13.22 -2.62 9.91
N THR A 353 -13.82 -1.44 9.96
CA THR A 353 -15.13 -1.12 9.35
C THR A 353 -15.01 -0.66 7.89
N GLY A 354 -13.81 -0.64 7.32
CA GLY A 354 -13.54 -0.25 5.94
C GLY A 354 -13.89 -1.33 4.92
N ILE A 355 -13.39 -1.17 3.70
CA ILE A 355 -13.60 -2.13 2.60
C ILE A 355 -12.35 -2.93 2.27
N ALA A 356 -11.17 -2.59 2.80
CA ALA A 356 -9.95 -3.39 2.63
C ALA A 356 -9.06 -3.32 3.89
N PRO A 357 -8.10 -4.24 4.06
CA PRO A 357 -7.08 -4.15 5.09
C PRO A 357 -6.12 -2.96 4.90
N ILE A 358 -5.40 -2.61 5.96
CA ILE A 358 -4.12 -1.92 5.82
C ILE A 358 -3.03 -2.94 5.43
N TYR A 359 -2.24 -2.65 4.40
CA TYR A 359 -1.20 -3.57 3.89
C TYR A 359 0.19 -3.31 4.44
N HIS A 360 0.32 -2.27 5.26
CA HIS A 360 1.52 -1.87 5.98
C HIS A 360 1.34 -2.12 7.48
N ASP A 361 2.44 -2.36 8.19
CA ASP A 361 2.38 -2.61 9.63
C ASP A 361 1.93 -1.37 10.39
N ALA A 362 0.94 -1.52 11.26
CA ALA A 362 0.37 -0.46 12.08
C ALA A 362 -0.03 -1.03 13.44
N PHE A 363 0.42 -0.42 14.52
CA PHE A 363 0.33 -0.98 15.86
C PHE A 363 -0.50 -0.07 16.75
N PRO A 364 -1.55 -0.58 17.40
CA PRO A 364 -2.17 0.14 18.52
C PRO A 364 -1.11 0.42 19.58
N ALA A 365 -1.08 1.62 20.12
CA ALA A 365 -0.10 2.02 21.10
C ALA A 365 -0.75 2.79 22.25
N VAL A 366 -0.29 2.54 23.47
CA VAL A 366 -0.71 3.29 24.66
C VAL A 366 0.48 4.01 25.24
N ASN A 367 0.37 5.33 25.37
CA ASN A 367 1.44 6.20 25.88
C ASN A 367 2.80 6.00 25.16
N GLY A 368 2.77 5.73 23.85
CA GLY A 368 3.95 5.50 23.02
C GLY A 368 4.51 4.06 23.07
N VAL A 369 3.88 3.14 23.80
CA VAL A 369 4.25 1.72 23.80
C VAL A 369 3.31 0.96 22.86
N ARG A 370 3.87 0.36 21.81
CA ARG A 370 3.14 -0.41 20.79
C ARG A 370 2.72 -1.79 21.31
N ALA A 371 1.58 -2.26 20.82
CA ALA A 371 1.23 -3.68 20.85
C ALA A 371 2.27 -4.51 20.08
N LYS A 372 2.38 -5.80 20.43
CA LYS A 372 3.24 -6.74 19.71
C LYS A 372 2.70 -7.09 18.33
N ASP A 373 1.37 -7.20 18.23
CA ASP A 373 0.69 -7.56 17.00
C ASP A 373 0.28 -6.32 16.21
N SER A 374 0.41 -6.42 14.88
CA SER A 374 0.06 -5.39 13.91
C SER A 374 -1.42 -5.47 13.52
N LEU A 375 -2.02 -4.37 13.07
CA LEU A 375 -3.32 -4.28 12.40
C LEU A 375 -3.24 -4.70 10.92
N ARG A 376 -2.02 -4.89 10.38
CA ARG A 376 -1.79 -5.33 9.00
C ARG A 376 -2.61 -6.57 8.68
N GLY A 377 -3.32 -6.52 7.56
CA GLY A 377 -4.14 -7.63 7.09
C GLY A 377 -5.41 -7.89 7.91
N LEU A 378 -5.82 -7.00 8.84
CA LEU A 378 -7.11 -7.13 9.53
C LEU A 378 -8.25 -6.97 8.50
N PRO A 379 -9.04 -8.03 8.21
CA PRO A 379 -10.08 -7.97 7.20
C PRO A 379 -11.25 -7.05 7.58
N PRO A 380 -12.00 -6.50 6.61
CA PRO A 380 -13.25 -5.83 6.85
C PRO A 380 -14.21 -6.64 7.72
N LYS A 381 -14.88 -5.97 8.65
CA LYS A 381 -15.84 -6.53 9.63
C LYS A 381 -15.25 -7.51 10.63
N GLU A 382 -13.93 -7.65 10.67
CA GLU A 382 -13.22 -8.42 11.70
C GLU A 382 -12.62 -7.49 12.76
N SER A 383 -12.47 -8.05 13.96
CA SER A 383 -11.90 -7.38 15.12
C SER A 383 -10.70 -8.15 15.67
N ARG A 384 -9.73 -7.43 16.23
CA ARG A 384 -8.60 -8.00 16.95
C ARG A 384 -8.43 -7.29 18.29
N THR A 385 -8.08 -8.07 19.31
CA THR A 385 -7.75 -7.55 20.65
C THR A 385 -6.24 -7.55 20.83
N PHE A 386 -5.72 -6.44 21.34
CA PHE A 386 -4.30 -6.16 21.49
C PHE A 386 -3.98 -5.92 22.96
N ALA A 387 -3.05 -6.71 23.50
CA ALA A 387 -2.45 -6.44 24.80
C ALA A 387 -1.25 -5.51 24.64
N ILE A 388 -1.16 -4.50 25.50
CA ILE A 388 -0.12 -3.48 25.48
C ILE A 388 0.47 -3.35 26.89
N ASP A 389 1.80 -3.45 26.99
CA ASP A 389 2.54 -3.35 28.24
C ASP A 389 2.71 -1.89 28.69
N ALA A 390 1.62 -1.12 28.63
CA ALA A 390 1.51 0.24 29.15
C ALA A 390 0.06 0.55 29.57
N GLY A 391 -0.09 1.24 30.69
CA GLY A 391 -1.38 1.66 31.25
C GLY A 391 -1.31 3.07 31.82
N GLY A 392 -2.09 3.32 32.88
CA GLY A 392 -2.06 4.55 33.66
C GLY A 392 -3.46 5.07 34.00
N GLU A 393 -3.49 6.20 34.70
CA GLU A 393 -4.75 6.86 35.08
C GLU A 393 -5.47 7.49 33.87
N THR A 394 -4.71 8.04 32.91
CA THR A 394 -5.24 8.70 31.71
C THR A 394 -4.49 8.22 30.45
N PRO A 395 -4.60 6.92 30.11
CA PRO A 395 -3.83 6.35 29.01
C PRO A 395 -4.27 6.92 27.67
N LYS A 396 -3.31 7.28 26.81
CA LYS A 396 -3.56 7.81 25.47
C LYS A 396 -3.37 6.71 24.42
N LEU A 397 -4.43 6.41 23.68
CA LEU A 397 -4.42 5.47 22.57
C LEU A 397 -4.07 6.16 21.25
N THR A 398 -3.13 5.59 20.51
CA THR A 398 -2.78 5.94 19.13
C THR A 398 -2.68 4.68 18.27
N ILE A 399 -2.62 4.84 16.94
CA ILE A 399 -2.18 3.79 16.02
C ILE A 399 -0.91 4.28 15.33
N GLU A 400 0.19 3.58 15.52
CA GLU A 400 1.53 3.99 15.07
C GLU A 400 2.03 3.08 13.95
N SER A 401 2.73 3.67 12.99
CA SER A 401 3.34 2.91 11.89
C SER A 401 4.63 3.57 11.46
N ASP A 402 5.67 2.76 11.26
CA ASP A 402 6.95 3.21 10.69
C ASP A 402 6.84 3.51 9.19
N ARG A 403 5.64 3.32 8.61
CA ARG A 403 5.32 3.54 7.20
C ARG A 403 4.62 4.87 6.95
N LEU A 404 4.41 5.69 7.97
CA LEU A 404 3.87 7.04 7.82
C LEU A 404 4.98 8.04 7.50
N VAL A 405 4.67 9.03 6.65
CA VAL A 405 5.54 10.20 6.50
C VAL A 405 5.24 11.24 7.58
N PRO A 406 6.17 12.17 7.88
CA PRO A 406 5.94 13.20 8.89
C PRO A 406 4.64 13.97 8.65
N GLY A 407 3.81 14.07 9.70
CA GLY A 407 2.53 14.78 9.66
C GLY A 407 1.31 13.93 9.31
N GLN A 408 1.49 12.68 8.89
CA GLN A 408 0.39 11.72 8.77
C GLN A 408 0.05 11.09 10.13
N ARG A 409 -1.19 10.64 10.28
CA ARG A 409 -1.66 9.85 11.42
C ARG A 409 -2.72 8.86 10.95
N ILE A 410 -2.76 7.69 11.56
CA ILE A 410 -3.87 6.76 11.40
C ILE A 410 -4.94 7.15 12.42
N GLU A 411 -6.11 7.54 11.93
CA GLU A 411 -7.25 7.90 12.78
C GLU A 411 -8.14 6.68 13.02
N PHE A 412 -8.97 6.77 14.05
CA PHE A 412 -9.97 5.74 14.36
C PHE A 412 -11.25 6.39 14.89
N ASP A 413 -12.37 5.71 14.71
CA ASP A 413 -13.61 6.04 15.39
C ASP A 413 -13.65 5.38 16.77
N ALA A 414 -14.19 6.06 17.77
CA ALA A 414 -14.45 5.52 19.10
C ALA A 414 -15.65 6.23 19.73
N ASP A 415 -16.46 5.48 20.46
CA ASP A 415 -17.61 5.99 21.21
C ASP A 415 -17.81 5.12 22.46
N LEU A 416 -16.83 5.22 23.37
CA LEU A 416 -16.76 4.42 24.60
C LEU A 416 -17.12 5.29 25.80
N PRO A 417 -18.07 4.85 26.66
CA PRO A 417 -18.59 5.64 27.78
C PRO A 417 -17.62 5.76 28.96
#